data_AF-A0A2N0D2T7-F1
#
_entry.id   AF-A0A2N0D2T7-F1
#
_cell.length_a   1.000
_cell.length_b   1.000
_cell.length_c   1.000
_cell.angle_alpha   90.00
_cell.angle_beta   90.00
_cell.angle_gamma   90.00
#
_symmetry.space_group_name_H-M   'P 1'
#
loop_
_entity.id
_entity.type
_entity.pdbx_description
1 polymer ?
#
loop_
_entity_poly.entity_id
_entity_poly.type
_entity_poly.pdbx_seq_one_letter_code
_entity_poly.pdbx_strand_id
1 'polypeptide(L)'
;MGAEKQKFNVGDKVRVVDNRGAPNRYAIGEVCEVESIKHDGYMEIVGKESGMYDYRFELWQPKVGDRVRFTDKCEEYWWFGPNTPHKEGVVTGPASWTGIDGNDYQFDVEVSGEPYPAYVAAEHIEPLPVAAEAQPLRIVEGRYYKTRDGRKAGPAETRDPEEYDAYPWFVPINDDNGHYVFTDEGMYSSDGVEEIHDLIAEWTEEPAAQPPTEAINDKAPSTTGFTIPPVYDEPACEKDGSTQLTVRITSDFTELHEQIDYAFERLKKLKKKARKLGIELDFAKAA
;
A
#
# COMPACT_ATOMS: atom_id res chain seq x y z
N MET A 1 -2.16 -37.76 -31.05
CA MET A 1 -1.85 -36.70 -30.08
C MET A 1 -3.17 -35.98 -29.82
N GLY A 2 -3.79 -36.24 -28.67
CA GLY A 2 -4.99 -35.49 -28.28
C GLY A 2 -4.57 -34.06 -27.98
N ALA A 3 -5.33 -33.07 -28.46
CA ALA A 3 -5.12 -31.70 -28.03
C ALA A 3 -5.27 -31.66 -26.50
N GLU A 4 -4.17 -31.45 -25.79
CA GLU A 4 -4.25 -31.17 -24.35
C GLU A 4 -5.14 -29.93 -24.19
N LYS A 5 -6.17 -30.09 -23.36
CA LYS A 5 -7.16 -29.04 -23.14
C LYS A 5 -6.46 -27.90 -22.41
N GLN A 6 -6.30 -26.78 -23.10
CA GLN A 6 -5.72 -25.56 -22.54
C GLN A 6 -6.44 -25.18 -21.24
N LYS A 7 -5.67 -25.11 -20.14
CA LYS A 7 -6.20 -24.92 -18.78
C LYS A 7 -6.62 -23.48 -18.47
N PHE A 8 -5.94 -22.51 -19.09
CA PHE A 8 -6.09 -21.08 -18.81
C PHE A 8 -6.33 -20.29 -20.11
N ASN A 9 -6.91 -19.11 -19.96
CA ASN A 9 -7.06 -18.12 -21.02
C ASN A 9 -6.16 -16.90 -20.75
N VAL A 10 -5.87 -16.15 -21.80
CA VAL A 10 -5.23 -14.83 -21.68
C VAL A 10 -6.16 -13.90 -20.88
N GLY A 11 -5.59 -13.16 -19.94
CA GLY A 11 -6.32 -12.31 -18.99
C GLY A 11 -6.78 -13.02 -17.71
N ASP A 12 -6.66 -14.35 -17.62
CA ASP A 12 -6.98 -15.05 -16.37
C ASP A 12 -6.07 -14.56 -15.24
N LYS A 13 -6.64 -14.41 -14.05
CA LYS A 13 -5.86 -14.24 -12.81
C LYS A 13 -5.48 -15.61 -12.29
N VAL A 14 -4.20 -15.85 -12.10
CA VAL A 14 -3.66 -17.15 -11.68
C VAL A 14 -2.77 -17.01 -10.45
N ARG A 15 -2.81 -18.00 -9.55
CA ARG A 15 -1.97 -18.06 -8.35
C ARG A 15 -0.81 -19.01 -8.57
N VAL A 16 0.41 -18.59 -8.22
CA VAL A 16 1.61 -19.43 -8.26
C VAL A 16 1.50 -20.51 -7.17
N VAL A 17 1.53 -21.77 -7.57
CA VAL A 17 1.55 -22.92 -6.63
C VAL A 17 2.93 -23.57 -6.54
N ASP A 18 3.79 -23.36 -7.53
CA ASP A 18 5.14 -23.94 -7.58
C ASP A 18 6.12 -23.05 -8.38
N ASN A 19 7.05 -22.39 -7.69
CA ASN A 19 8.02 -21.48 -8.30
C ASN A 19 9.35 -22.15 -8.71
N ARG A 20 9.46 -23.48 -8.69
CA ARG A 20 10.71 -24.16 -9.11
C ARG A 20 11.10 -23.75 -10.54
N GLY A 21 12.31 -23.23 -10.72
CA GLY A 21 12.81 -22.73 -12.01
C GLY A 21 12.85 -21.21 -12.13
N ALA A 22 12.05 -20.49 -11.34
CA ALA A 22 12.13 -19.03 -11.24
C ALA A 22 11.76 -18.50 -9.83
N PRO A 23 12.36 -19.03 -8.75
CA PRO A 23 11.96 -18.69 -7.38
C PRO A 23 12.18 -17.22 -7.02
N ASN A 24 13.13 -16.55 -7.66
CA ASN A 24 13.41 -15.13 -7.42
C ASN A 24 12.43 -14.21 -8.16
N ARG A 25 11.64 -14.73 -9.10
CA ARG A 25 10.69 -13.95 -9.92
C ARG A 25 9.24 -14.19 -9.54
N TYR A 26 8.96 -15.35 -8.94
CA TYR A 26 7.62 -15.77 -8.57
C TYR A 26 7.62 -16.23 -7.12
N ALA A 27 6.85 -15.55 -6.28
CA ALA A 27 6.59 -16.02 -4.93
C ALA A 27 5.46 -17.06 -4.96
N ILE A 28 5.56 -18.11 -4.13
CA ILE A 28 4.45 -19.05 -3.96
C ILE A 28 3.28 -18.29 -3.31
N GLY A 29 2.08 -18.44 -3.87
CA GLY A 29 0.89 -17.70 -3.46
C GLY A 29 0.71 -16.36 -4.17
N GLU A 30 1.72 -15.88 -4.92
CA GLU A 30 1.61 -14.67 -5.73
C GLU A 30 0.51 -14.82 -6.78
N VAL A 31 -0.26 -13.75 -6.98
CA VAL A 31 -1.32 -13.71 -7.99
C VAL A 31 -0.86 -12.86 -9.16
N CYS A 32 -1.01 -13.42 -10.35
CA CYS A 32 -0.47 -12.92 -11.61
C CYS A 32 -1.54 -12.90 -12.69
N GLU A 33 -1.36 -12.11 -13.73
CA GLU A 33 -2.22 -12.11 -14.91
C GLU A 33 -1.53 -12.78 -16.10
N VAL A 34 -2.27 -13.61 -16.82
CA VAL A 34 -1.76 -14.31 -18.01
C VAL A 34 -1.71 -13.35 -19.19
N GLU A 35 -0.52 -13.08 -19.71
CA GLU A 35 -0.30 -12.24 -20.88
C GLU A 35 -0.41 -13.04 -22.18
N SER A 36 0.25 -14.19 -22.25
CA SER A 36 0.27 -15.05 -23.43
C SER A 36 0.44 -16.52 -23.04
N ILE A 37 -0.05 -17.43 -23.88
CA ILE A 37 0.07 -18.88 -23.68
C ILE A 37 0.64 -19.49 -24.95
N LYS A 38 1.79 -20.16 -24.83
CA LYS A 38 2.45 -20.87 -25.94
C LYS A 38 1.89 -22.28 -26.07
N HIS A 39 2.11 -22.88 -27.24
CA HIS A 39 1.58 -24.22 -27.58
C HIS A 39 2.05 -25.36 -26.66
N ASP A 40 3.14 -25.16 -25.92
CA ASP A 40 3.70 -26.13 -24.96
C ASP A 40 3.22 -25.91 -23.51
N GLY A 41 2.23 -25.04 -23.30
CA GLY A 41 1.73 -24.69 -21.97
C GLY A 41 2.62 -23.69 -21.22
N TYR A 42 3.63 -23.11 -21.87
CA TYR A 42 4.41 -22.02 -21.29
C TYR A 42 3.59 -20.73 -21.29
N MET A 43 3.41 -20.13 -20.11
CA MET A 43 2.61 -18.93 -19.89
C MET A 43 3.51 -17.74 -19.62
N GLU A 44 3.38 -16.69 -20.42
CA GLU A 44 3.97 -15.37 -20.11
C GLU A 44 3.01 -14.60 -19.21
N ILE A 45 3.59 -13.87 -18.26
CA ILE A 45 2.87 -13.22 -17.17
C ILE A 45 3.14 -11.72 -17.25
N VAL A 46 2.07 -10.92 -17.15
CA VAL A 46 2.14 -9.46 -17.21
C VAL A 46 3.16 -8.94 -16.20
N GLY A 47 4.13 -8.14 -16.69
CA GLY A 47 5.13 -7.48 -15.85
C GLY A 47 6.26 -8.39 -15.33
N LYS A 48 6.35 -9.65 -15.80
CA LYS A 48 7.46 -10.56 -15.45
C LYS A 48 8.41 -10.72 -16.63
N GLU A 49 9.71 -10.69 -16.35
CA GLU A 49 10.77 -10.84 -17.38
C GLU A 49 10.72 -12.17 -18.13
N SER A 50 10.09 -13.19 -17.55
CA SER A 50 9.92 -14.48 -18.19
C SER A 50 8.79 -15.27 -17.56
N GLY A 51 8.07 -16.02 -18.39
CA GLY A 51 6.98 -16.91 -17.99
C GLY A 51 7.37 -18.18 -17.23
N MET A 52 6.37 -19.04 -17.01
CA MET A 52 6.50 -20.38 -16.43
C MET A 52 5.44 -21.32 -17.04
N TYR A 53 5.62 -22.63 -16.91
CA TYR A 53 4.63 -23.61 -17.37
C TYR A 53 3.34 -23.61 -16.54
N ASP A 54 2.21 -23.82 -17.19
CA ASP A 54 0.85 -23.75 -16.65
C ASP A 54 0.57 -24.66 -15.44
N TYR A 55 1.22 -25.83 -15.34
CA TYR A 55 1.09 -26.73 -14.19
C TYR A 55 1.61 -26.12 -12.87
N ARG A 56 2.33 -24.99 -12.93
CA ARG A 56 2.85 -24.22 -11.79
C ARG A 56 1.85 -23.19 -11.25
N PHE A 57 0.70 -23.09 -11.89
CA PHE A 57 -0.35 -22.15 -11.56
C PHE A 57 -1.67 -22.85 -11.30
N GLU A 58 -2.51 -22.21 -10.49
CA GLU A 58 -3.93 -22.49 -10.36
C GLU A 58 -4.75 -21.24 -10.71
N LEU A 59 -6.00 -21.41 -11.14
CA LEU A 59 -6.88 -20.26 -11.35
C LEU A 59 -7.10 -19.60 -10.00
N TRP A 60 -6.96 -18.27 -9.94
CA TRP A 60 -7.16 -17.57 -8.68
C TRP A 60 -8.62 -17.70 -8.24
N GLN A 61 -8.79 -18.17 -7.01
CA GLN A 61 -10.04 -18.06 -6.25
C GLN A 61 -9.73 -17.34 -4.95
N PRO A 62 -10.61 -16.44 -4.48
CA PRO A 62 -10.43 -15.75 -3.21
C PRO A 62 -10.29 -16.77 -2.06
N LYS A 63 -9.27 -16.59 -1.22
CA LYS A 63 -9.04 -17.36 0.00
C LYS A 63 -8.95 -16.42 1.20
N VAL A 64 -9.24 -16.93 2.39
CA VAL A 64 -9.08 -16.17 3.64
C VAL A 64 -7.64 -15.66 3.76
N GLY A 65 -7.50 -14.37 4.05
CA GLY A 65 -6.23 -13.65 4.13
C GLY A 65 -5.82 -12.97 2.83
N ASP A 66 -6.47 -13.26 1.68
CA ASP A 66 -6.17 -12.54 0.45
C ASP A 66 -6.58 -11.07 0.56
N ARG A 67 -5.69 -10.17 0.13
CA ARG A 67 -6.03 -8.77 -0.13
C ARG A 67 -6.73 -8.68 -1.48
N VAL A 68 -7.84 -7.95 -1.52
CA VAL A 68 -8.66 -7.81 -2.72
C VAL A 68 -9.01 -6.35 -2.98
N ARG A 69 -9.24 -6.03 -4.26
CA ARG A 69 -9.84 -4.78 -4.71
C ARG A 69 -11.29 -5.02 -5.04
N PHE A 70 -12.18 -4.08 -4.70
CA PHE A 70 -13.55 -4.10 -5.19
C PHE A 70 -13.59 -3.66 -6.66
N THR A 71 -14.31 -4.42 -7.48
CA THR A 71 -14.44 -4.15 -8.92
C THR A 71 -15.60 -3.18 -9.19
N ASP A 72 -15.65 -2.64 -10.41
CA ASP A 72 -16.76 -1.79 -10.87
C ASP A 72 -18.09 -2.55 -11.02
N LYS A 73 -18.09 -3.87 -10.80
CA LYS A 73 -19.31 -4.68 -10.73
C LYS A 73 -20.01 -4.57 -9.36
N CYS A 74 -19.38 -3.95 -8.36
CA CYS A 74 -20.07 -3.64 -7.11
C CYS A 74 -21.22 -2.68 -7.39
N GLU A 75 -22.36 -2.91 -6.75
CA GLU A 75 -23.53 -2.06 -6.91
C GLU A 75 -23.25 -0.63 -6.42
N GLU A 76 -23.76 0.37 -7.14
CA GLU A 76 -23.49 1.78 -6.83
C GLU A 76 -23.98 2.20 -5.43
N TYR A 77 -25.03 1.56 -4.91
CA TYR A 77 -25.62 1.86 -3.61
C TYR A 77 -24.92 1.14 -2.44
N TRP A 78 -23.95 0.26 -2.71
CA TRP A 78 -23.17 -0.37 -1.67
C TRP A 78 -22.19 0.64 -1.06
N TRP A 79 -21.98 0.58 0.26
CA TRP A 79 -21.07 1.49 0.97
C TRP A 79 -19.60 1.31 0.56
N PHE A 80 -19.27 0.21 -0.14
CA PHE A 80 -17.98 -0.09 -0.76
C PHE A 80 -18.05 -0.10 -2.30
N GLY A 81 -19.10 0.50 -2.86
CA GLY A 81 -19.31 0.58 -4.30
C GLY A 81 -18.31 1.49 -5.03
N PRO A 82 -18.43 1.60 -6.37
CA PRO A 82 -17.48 2.34 -7.22
C PRO A 82 -17.36 3.84 -6.87
N ASN A 83 -18.36 4.43 -6.22
CA ASN A 83 -18.36 5.85 -5.85
C ASN A 83 -17.82 6.14 -4.44
N THR A 84 -17.26 5.13 -3.76
CA THR A 84 -16.83 5.23 -2.35
C THR A 84 -15.30 5.16 -2.25
N PRO A 85 -14.69 5.68 -1.16
CA PRO A 85 -13.25 5.57 -0.94
C PRO A 85 -12.81 4.15 -0.54
N HIS A 86 -13.74 3.27 -0.17
CA HIS A 86 -13.46 1.88 0.22
C HIS A 86 -13.22 1.05 -1.04
N LYS A 87 -11.95 0.93 -1.44
CA LYS A 87 -11.56 0.20 -2.66
C LYS A 87 -10.97 -1.17 -2.39
N GLU A 88 -10.60 -1.46 -1.16
CA GLU A 88 -9.81 -2.64 -0.82
C GLU A 88 -10.26 -3.26 0.50
N GLY A 89 -9.93 -4.54 0.67
CA GLY A 89 -10.11 -5.22 1.93
C GLY A 89 -9.38 -6.56 1.99
N VAL A 90 -9.60 -7.29 3.07
CA VAL A 90 -9.04 -8.63 3.30
C VAL A 90 -10.18 -9.64 3.40
N VAL A 91 -10.11 -10.73 2.65
CA VAL A 91 -11.09 -11.82 2.78
C VAL A 91 -10.95 -12.47 4.16
N THR A 92 -12.01 -12.46 4.96
CA THR A 92 -11.99 -13.02 6.33
C THR A 92 -12.67 -14.38 6.44
N GLY A 93 -13.56 -14.72 5.50
CA GLY A 93 -14.32 -15.96 5.56
C GLY A 93 -15.32 -16.12 4.43
N PRO A 94 -16.07 -17.23 4.44
CA PRO A 94 -17.28 -17.34 3.64
C PRO A 94 -18.31 -16.29 4.09
N ALA A 95 -19.19 -15.88 3.19
CA ALA A 95 -20.21 -14.88 3.51
C ALA A 95 -21.04 -15.29 4.74
N SER A 96 -21.02 -14.47 5.78
CA SER A 96 -21.82 -14.71 6.99
C SER A 96 -23.30 -14.34 6.80
N TRP A 97 -23.61 -13.67 5.70
CA TRP A 97 -24.97 -13.27 5.32
C TRP A 97 -25.28 -13.66 3.88
N THR A 98 -26.35 -14.44 3.69
CA THR A 98 -26.94 -14.70 2.37
C THR A 98 -27.95 -13.59 2.08
N GLY A 99 -27.81 -12.90 0.96
CA GLY A 99 -28.61 -11.72 0.66
C GLY A 99 -30.11 -11.96 0.63
N ILE A 100 -30.90 -10.93 0.94
CA ILE A 100 -32.37 -10.95 0.77
C ILE A 100 -32.74 -10.98 -0.72
N ASP A 101 -31.87 -10.46 -1.59
CA ASP A 101 -32.15 -10.21 -3.01
C ASP A 101 -31.75 -11.36 -3.94
N GLY A 102 -31.43 -12.54 -3.39
CA GLY A 102 -30.96 -13.68 -4.19
C GLY A 102 -29.52 -13.55 -4.69
N ASN A 103 -28.77 -12.58 -4.16
CA ASN A 103 -27.34 -12.48 -4.38
C ASN A 103 -26.61 -13.57 -3.58
N ASP A 104 -25.91 -14.45 -4.30
CA ASP A 104 -25.02 -15.47 -3.74
C ASP A 104 -23.71 -14.80 -3.29
N TYR A 105 -23.77 -14.06 -2.20
CA TYR A 105 -22.56 -13.62 -1.51
C TYR A 105 -21.77 -14.85 -1.06
N GLN A 106 -20.48 -14.87 -1.40
CA GLN A 106 -19.60 -16.00 -1.16
C GLN A 106 -18.55 -15.68 -0.11
N PHE A 107 -18.21 -14.40 0.07
CA PHE A 107 -17.11 -13.96 0.91
C PHE A 107 -17.48 -12.77 1.79
N ASP A 108 -16.94 -12.79 3.00
CA ASP A 108 -16.82 -11.63 3.88
C ASP A 108 -15.45 -10.96 3.62
N VAL A 109 -15.46 -9.66 3.35
CA VAL A 109 -14.26 -8.85 3.16
C VAL A 109 -14.21 -7.75 4.21
N GLU A 110 -13.21 -7.78 5.08
CA GLU A 110 -12.97 -6.75 6.08
C GLU A 110 -12.30 -5.53 5.43
N VAL A 111 -12.93 -4.36 5.61
CA VAL A 111 -12.40 -3.07 5.15
C VAL A 111 -11.90 -2.31 6.36
N SER A 112 -10.68 -1.78 6.26
CA SER A 112 -10.05 -1.08 7.38
C SER A 112 -10.89 0.13 7.82
N GLY A 113 -11.13 0.25 9.13
CA GLY A 113 -11.89 1.34 9.72
C GLY A 113 -13.40 1.13 9.74
N GLU A 114 -13.89 0.07 9.12
CA GLU A 114 -15.33 -0.20 9.00
C GLU A 114 -15.80 -1.22 10.04
N PRO A 115 -16.97 -1.02 10.67
CA PRO A 115 -17.47 -1.90 11.72
C PRO A 115 -18.09 -3.20 11.20
N TYR A 116 -18.34 -3.31 9.89
CA TYR A 116 -19.00 -4.45 9.27
C TYR A 116 -18.23 -4.91 8.02
N PRO A 117 -18.18 -6.22 7.73
CA PRO A 117 -17.58 -6.71 6.51
C PRO A 117 -18.44 -6.36 5.28
N ALA A 118 -17.79 -6.25 4.13
CA ALA A 118 -18.41 -6.22 2.82
C ALA A 118 -18.75 -7.64 2.38
N TYR A 119 -20.02 -7.89 2.06
CA TYR A 119 -20.50 -9.16 1.53
C TYR A 119 -20.39 -9.13 0.01
N VAL A 120 -19.58 -10.03 -0.56
CA VAL A 120 -19.26 -10.00 -1.99
C VAL A 120 -19.32 -11.39 -2.62
N ALA A 121 -19.65 -11.41 -3.91
CA ALA A 121 -19.46 -12.57 -4.78
C ALA A 121 -18.07 -12.49 -5.41
N ALA A 122 -17.57 -13.61 -5.96
CA ALA A 122 -16.26 -13.66 -6.61
C ALA A 122 -16.06 -12.60 -7.70
N GLU A 123 -17.11 -12.15 -8.38
CA GLU A 123 -16.99 -11.16 -9.46
C GLU A 123 -16.90 -9.70 -8.99
N HIS A 124 -17.28 -9.43 -7.74
CA HIS A 124 -17.20 -8.09 -7.13
C HIS A 124 -15.81 -7.78 -6.59
N ILE A 125 -14.90 -8.76 -6.61
CA ILE A 125 -13.55 -8.63 -6.11
C ILE A 125 -12.54 -9.17 -7.12
N GLU A 126 -11.35 -8.60 -7.07
CA GLU A 126 -10.20 -9.08 -7.82
C GLU A 126 -8.97 -9.08 -6.90
N PRO A 127 -7.96 -9.92 -7.17
CA PRO A 127 -6.78 -9.99 -6.32
C PRO A 127 -6.08 -8.64 -6.36
N LEU A 128 -5.84 -8.07 -5.18
CA LEU A 128 -4.89 -6.97 -5.08
C LEU A 128 -3.51 -7.58 -5.24
N PRO A 129 -2.66 -7.10 -6.18
CA PRO A 129 -1.29 -7.57 -6.24
C PRO A 129 -0.67 -7.29 -4.87
N VAL A 130 -0.39 -8.37 -4.13
CA VAL A 130 0.45 -8.30 -2.95
C VAL A 130 1.77 -7.80 -3.51
N ALA A 131 2.08 -6.52 -3.29
CA ALA A 131 3.43 -6.01 -3.51
C ALA A 131 4.34 -7.03 -2.84
N ALA A 132 5.11 -7.76 -3.65
CA ALA A 132 5.77 -9.01 -3.29
C ALA A 132 6.19 -8.92 -1.83
N GLU A 133 5.62 -9.78 -0.96
CA GLU A 133 6.03 -9.85 0.43
C GLU A 133 7.54 -9.75 0.43
N ALA A 134 8.05 -8.67 1.05
CA ALA A 134 9.43 -8.26 0.92
C ALA A 134 10.27 -9.52 1.09
N GLN A 135 10.92 -9.96 0.00
CA GLN A 135 11.89 -11.05 0.14
C GLN A 135 12.80 -10.64 1.27
N PRO A 136 13.16 -11.57 2.18
CA PRO A 136 13.95 -11.24 3.35
C PRO A 136 15.12 -10.40 2.86
N LEU A 137 15.14 -9.14 3.29
CA LEU A 137 16.01 -8.15 2.71
C LEU A 137 17.45 -8.65 2.88
N ARG A 138 18.21 -8.67 1.80
CA ARG A 138 19.64 -8.96 1.86
C ARG A 138 20.38 -7.74 1.39
N ILE A 139 21.12 -7.13 2.30
CA ILE A 139 21.99 -6.03 1.94
C ILE A 139 23.15 -6.57 1.08
N VAL A 140 23.41 -5.85 0.01
CA VAL A 140 24.48 -6.03 -0.98
C VAL A 140 25.20 -4.69 -1.10
N GLU A 141 26.53 -4.75 -1.10
CA GLU A 141 27.42 -3.60 -1.24
C GLU A 141 27.12 -2.81 -2.52
N GLY A 142 27.21 -1.48 -2.43
CA GLY A 142 26.99 -0.54 -3.52
C GLY A 142 25.53 -0.29 -3.90
N ARG A 143 24.56 -0.97 -3.28
CA ARG A 143 23.13 -0.79 -3.56
C ARG A 143 22.45 0.23 -2.66
N TYR A 144 21.30 0.72 -3.09
CA TYR A 144 20.42 1.60 -2.32
C TYR A 144 19.20 0.84 -1.82
N TYR A 145 18.64 1.31 -0.71
CA TYR A 145 17.55 0.69 0.03
C TYR A 145 16.52 1.74 0.44
N LYS A 146 15.34 1.27 0.81
CA LYS A 146 14.25 2.07 1.34
C LYS A 146 14.09 1.77 2.82
N THR A 147 14.12 2.81 3.64
CA THR A 147 13.81 2.73 5.07
C THR A 147 12.31 2.54 5.28
N ARG A 148 11.90 2.14 6.49
CA ARG A 148 10.49 1.96 6.85
C ARG A 148 9.67 3.25 6.74
N ASP A 149 10.28 4.40 6.99
CA ASP A 149 9.66 5.73 6.80
C ASP A 149 9.73 6.26 5.36
N GLY A 150 10.28 5.48 4.42
CA GLY A 150 10.24 5.77 3.00
C GLY A 150 11.42 6.59 2.44
N ARG A 151 12.42 6.90 3.26
CA ARG A 151 13.65 7.56 2.82
C ARG A 151 14.56 6.62 2.03
N LYS A 152 15.41 7.21 1.18
CA LYS A 152 16.46 6.50 0.43
C LYS A 152 17.70 6.37 1.31
N ALA A 153 18.20 5.14 1.45
CA ALA A 153 19.41 4.82 2.18
C ALA A 153 20.45 4.18 1.24
N GLY A 154 21.72 4.58 1.32
CA GLY A 154 22.83 4.00 0.58
C GLY A 154 23.75 5.03 -0.07
N PRO A 155 24.79 4.57 -0.79
CA PRO A 155 25.06 3.16 -1.09
C PRO A 155 25.48 2.37 0.16
N ALA A 156 25.11 1.10 0.25
CA ALA A 156 25.54 0.24 1.35
C ALA A 156 27.01 -0.13 1.22
N GLU A 157 27.74 -0.11 2.33
CA GLU A 157 29.16 -0.41 2.42
C GLU A 157 29.37 -1.49 3.48
N THR A 158 30.27 -2.44 3.23
CA THR A 158 30.67 -3.42 4.25
C THR A 158 31.64 -2.77 5.24
N ARG A 159 31.43 -3.02 6.53
CA ARG A 159 32.36 -2.68 7.61
C ARG A 159 33.45 -3.74 7.71
N ASP A 160 34.57 -3.36 8.32
CA ASP A 160 35.65 -4.29 8.61
C ASP A 160 35.14 -5.40 9.56
N PRO A 161 35.17 -6.67 9.14
CA PRO A 161 34.64 -7.78 9.91
C PRO A 161 35.41 -8.05 11.21
N GLU A 162 36.63 -7.53 11.40
CA GLU A 162 37.40 -7.77 12.62
C GLU A 162 36.85 -7.03 13.87
N GLU A 163 35.96 -6.05 13.69
CA GLU A 163 35.53 -5.15 14.77
C GLU A 163 34.06 -5.34 15.21
N TYR A 164 33.13 -5.74 14.34
CA TYR A 164 31.69 -5.85 14.67
C TYR A 164 30.92 -6.90 13.85
N ASP A 165 30.80 -8.12 14.38
CA ASP A 165 30.14 -9.25 13.68
C ASP A 165 28.61 -9.11 13.50
N ALA A 166 27.92 -8.38 14.39
CA ALA A 166 26.46 -8.35 14.39
C ALA A 166 25.85 -7.37 13.37
N TYR A 167 26.61 -6.36 12.94
CA TYR A 167 26.13 -5.28 12.07
C TYR A 167 27.17 -4.96 10.98
N PRO A 168 27.32 -5.86 10.00
CA PRO A 168 28.38 -5.79 9.01
C PRO A 168 28.17 -4.68 7.97
N TRP A 169 26.98 -4.06 7.93
CA TRP A 169 26.64 -3.07 6.90
C TRP A 169 26.62 -1.65 7.45
N PHE A 170 27.22 -0.72 6.73
CA PHE A 170 27.05 0.72 6.87
C PHE A 170 26.18 1.22 5.73
N VAL A 171 25.03 1.85 6.02
CA VAL A 171 24.13 2.37 4.98
C VAL A 171 23.75 3.81 5.32
N PRO A 172 24.30 4.82 4.62
CA PRO A 172 23.96 6.22 4.84
C PRO A 172 22.46 6.46 4.62
N ILE A 173 21.79 7.24 5.48
CA ILE A 173 20.41 7.68 5.22
C ILE A 173 20.47 9.16 4.86
N ASN A 174 20.00 9.52 3.67
CA ASN A 174 19.97 10.93 3.26
C ASN A 174 19.15 11.75 4.26
N ASP A 175 19.62 12.96 4.54
CA ASP A 175 19.07 13.93 5.52
C ASP A 175 19.42 13.67 6.99
N ASP A 176 20.21 12.64 7.30
CA ASP A 176 20.61 12.32 8.66
C ASP A 176 22.13 12.15 8.77
N ASN A 177 22.76 12.87 9.71
CA ASN A 177 24.21 12.80 9.94
C ASN A 177 24.64 11.56 10.76
N GLY A 178 23.73 10.61 10.96
CA GLY A 178 23.96 9.41 11.74
C GLY A 178 24.82 8.37 11.01
N HIS A 179 25.63 7.64 11.76
CA HIS A 179 26.29 6.44 11.28
C HIS A 179 25.35 5.24 11.48
N TYR A 180 24.59 4.88 10.45
CA TYR A 180 23.62 3.78 10.54
C TYR A 180 24.27 2.45 10.17
N VAL A 181 24.19 1.50 11.10
CA VAL A 181 24.76 0.16 10.91
C VAL A 181 23.67 -0.90 11.02
N PHE A 182 23.73 -1.90 10.14
CA PHE A 182 22.64 -2.82 9.89
C PHE A 182 23.09 -4.27 9.88
N THR A 183 22.19 -5.15 10.29
CA THR A 183 22.32 -6.60 10.08
C THR A 183 22.17 -6.92 8.59
N ASP A 184 22.53 -8.14 8.16
CA ASP A 184 22.25 -8.62 6.80
C ASP A 184 20.77 -8.51 6.39
N GLU A 185 19.86 -8.59 7.37
CA GLU A 185 18.41 -8.53 7.21
C GLU A 185 17.83 -7.10 7.19
N GLY A 186 18.67 -6.06 7.24
CA GLY A 186 18.20 -4.67 7.21
C GLY A 186 17.78 -4.07 8.56
N MET A 187 17.96 -4.78 9.67
CA MET A 187 17.64 -4.25 11.00
C MET A 187 18.71 -3.26 11.48
N TYR A 188 18.27 -2.09 11.94
CA TYR A 188 19.15 -1.04 12.43
C TYR A 188 19.69 -1.36 13.84
N SER A 189 21.00 -1.13 14.04
CA SER A 189 21.70 -1.24 15.33
C SER A 189 21.38 -0.08 16.27
N SER A 190 20.14 0.02 16.71
CA SER A 190 19.75 0.87 17.83
C SER A 190 19.35 -0.04 18.98
N ASP A 191 19.60 0.38 20.23
CA ASP A 191 19.21 -0.30 21.47
C ASP A 191 17.67 -0.38 21.68
N GLY A 192 16.91 -0.49 20.58
CA GLY A 192 15.51 -0.90 20.56
C GLY A 192 14.50 0.25 20.43
N VAL A 193 14.84 1.38 19.82
CA VAL A 193 13.94 2.57 19.84
C VAL A 193 13.47 3.05 18.47
N GLU A 194 14.14 2.74 17.36
CA GLU A 194 13.84 3.39 16.06
C GLU A 194 13.76 2.39 14.89
N GLU A 195 12.70 1.57 14.88
CA GLU A 195 12.30 0.73 13.73
C GLU A 195 12.07 1.54 12.43
N ILE A 196 11.97 2.88 12.54
CA ILE A 196 11.80 3.79 11.39
C ILE A 196 13.00 3.74 10.43
N HIS A 197 14.18 3.38 10.94
CA HIS A 197 15.40 3.29 10.14
C HIS A 197 15.62 1.92 9.52
N ASP A 198 14.83 0.91 9.89
CA ASP A 198 14.95 -0.44 9.31
C ASP A 198 14.78 -0.38 7.80
N LEU A 199 15.65 -1.09 7.10
CA LEU A 199 15.57 -1.23 5.66
C LEU A 199 14.50 -2.30 5.34
N ILE A 200 13.55 -1.95 4.49
CA ILE A 200 12.39 -2.82 4.17
C ILE A 200 12.36 -3.30 2.72
N ALA A 201 13.14 -2.67 1.84
CA ALA A 201 13.24 -3.04 0.42
C ALA A 201 14.50 -2.46 -0.22
N GLU A 202 14.94 -3.04 -1.34
CA GLU A 202 15.92 -2.42 -2.25
C GLU A 202 15.27 -1.22 -2.96
N TRP A 203 16.01 -0.13 -3.10
CA TRP A 203 15.54 1.07 -3.82
C TRP A 203 15.76 0.88 -5.32
N THR A 204 14.69 0.59 -6.05
CA THR A 204 14.68 0.67 -7.51
C THR A 204 14.34 2.10 -7.93
N GLU A 205 15.12 2.70 -8.83
CA GLU A 205 14.66 3.92 -9.51
C GLU A 205 13.38 3.58 -10.27
N GLU A 206 12.29 4.22 -9.89
CA GLU A 206 11.03 4.16 -10.62
C GLU A 206 11.32 4.59 -12.06
N PRO A 207 10.86 3.85 -13.09
CA PRO A 207 11.01 4.31 -14.46
C PRO A 207 10.31 5.66 -14.53
N ALA A 208 11.09 6.73 -14.74
CA ALA A 208 10.59 8.09 -14.80
C ALA A 208 9.35 8.07 -15.68
N ALA A 209 8.19 8.40 -15.08
CA ALA A 209 6.95 8.54 -15.81
C ALA A 209 7.27 9.41 -17.02
N GLN A 210 7.16 8.82 -18.22
CA GLN A 210 7.37 9.58 -19.43
C GLN A 210 6.41 10.76 -19.35
N PRO A 211 6.90 12.01 -19.51
CA PRO A 211 5.99 13.14 -19.57
C PRO A 211 4.97 12.83 -20.67
N PRO A 212 3.68 13.13 -20.44
CA PRO A 212 2.65 12.89 -21.43
C PRO A 212 3.13 13.48 -22.75
N THR A 213 3.16 12.63 -23.79
CA THR A 213 3.53 13.06 -25.13
C THR A 213 2.45 14.03 -25.61
N GLU A 214 2.61 15.32 -25.31
CA GLU A 214 1.79 16.37 -25.88
C GLU A 214 2.01 16.34 -27.39
N ALA A 215 0.95 15.98 -28.11
CA ALA A 215 0.88 16.13 -29.54
C ALA A 215 1.03 17.62 -29.87
N ILE A 216 2.22 17.98 -30.36
CA ILE A 216 2.54 19.30 -30.90
C ILE A 216 1.66 19.52 -32.14
N ASN A 217 0.59 20.27 -31.98
CA ASN A 217 -0.02 20.98 -33.09
C ASN A 217 0.44 22.44 -33.01
N ASP A 218 1.44 22.72 -33.85
CA ASP A 218 1.92 24.06 -34.14
C ASP A 218 0.78 24.95 -34.65
N LYS A 219 0.39 25.92 -33.82
CA LYS A 219 0.02 27.26 -34.28
C LYS A 219 0.07 28.26 -33.12
N ALA A 220 1.24 28.85 -32.93
CA ALA A 220 1.41 30.10 -32.20
C ALA A 220 0.91 31.31 -33.05
N PRO A 221 0.84 32.55 -32.53
CA PRO A 221 1.23 32.98 -31.19
C PRO A 221 0.21 33.91 -30.49
N SER A 222 0.47 34.16 -29.20
CA SER A 222 0.56 35.51 -28.61
C SER A 222 -0.31 35.77 -27.39
N THR A 223 0.36 36.40 -26.41
CA THR A 223 -0.12 37.41 -25.45
C THR A 223 -0.50 36.93 -24.05
N THR A 224 0.48 37.07 -23.16
CA THR A 224 0.37 37.63 -21.80
C THR A 224 -0.99 38.26 -21.45
N GLY A 225 -1.59 37.82 -20.33
CA GLY A 225 -2.67 38.56 -19.68
C GLY A 225 -3.41 37.72 -18.64
N PHE A 226 -3.02 37.87 -17.37
CA PHE A 226 -3.82 37.40 -16.24
C PHE A 226 -5.04 38.32 -16.12
N THR A 227 -6.21 37.88 -16.57
CA THR A 227 -7.46 38.65 -16.50
C THR A 227 -8.24 38.26 -15.25
N ILE A 228 -8.23 39.13 -14.24
CA ILE A 228 -9.17 39.09 -13.13
C ILE A 228 -10.51 39.63 -13.67
N PRO A 229 -11.65 38.93 -13.50
CA PRO A 229 -12.93 39.48 -13.91
C PRO A 229 -13.29 40.70 -13.05
N PRO A 230 -13.71 41.83 -13.65
CA PRO A 230 -14.19 42.98 -12.89
C PRO A 230 -15.56 42.63 -12.29
N VAL A 231 -15.64 42.61 -10.97
CA VAL A 231 -16.90 42.67 -10.24
C VAL A 231 -17.44 44.09 -10.43
N TYR A 232 -18.58 44.20 -11.11
CA TYR A 232 -19.33 45.45 -11.23
C TYR A 232 -19.94 45.79 -9.88
N ASP A 233 -19.46 46.89 -9.28
CA ASP A 233 -20.18 47.64 -8.26
C ASP A 233 -20.97 48.77 -8.93
N GLU A 234 -22.22 48.99 -8.50
CA GLU A 234 -22.84 50.31 -8.19
C GLU A 234 -24.39 50.21 -8.02
N PRO A 235 -25.10 51.13 -7.31
CA PRO A 235 -24.94 51.46 -5.88
C PRO A 235 -26.29 51.74 -5.13
N ALA A 236 -26.17 52.03 -3.82
CA ALA A 236 -27.10 52.72 -2.88
C ALA A 236 -28.26 51.88 -2.27
N CYS A 237 -28.62 51.98 -0.98
CA CYS A 237 -28.38 52.99 0.03
C CYS A 237 -28.65 52.44 1.46
N GLU A 238 -27.98 53.05 2.44
CA GLU A 238 -28.34 53.24 3.87
C GLU A 238 -28.27 52.12 4.94
N LYS A 239 -27.28 52.35 5.82
CA LYS A 239 -27.35 52.42 7.29
C LYS A 239 -27.81 51.18 8.07
N ASP A 240 -26.84 50.37 8.49
CA ASP A 240 -26.43 50.36 9.90
C ASP A 240 -25.06 49.67 10.06
N GLY A 241 -24.33 50.03 11.11
CA GLY A 241 -22.91 49.69 11.27
C GLY A 241 -22.60 48.20 11.46
N SER A 242 -21.38 47.86 11.02
CA SER A 242 -20.66 46.58 11.13
C SER A 242 -20.94 45.55 10.03
N THR A 243 -20.14 45.62 8.97
CA THR A 243 -19.93 44.50 8.06
C THR A 243 -19.15 43.42 8.81
N GLN A 244 -19.85 42.46 9.42
CA GLN A 244 -19.22 41.34 10.10
C GLN A 244 -18.68 40.34 9.07
N LEU A 245 -17.37 40.36 8.83
CA LEU A 245 -16.68 39.34 8.06
C LEU A 245 -16.73 38.02 8.85
N THR A 246 -17.58 37.09 8.43
CA THR A 246 -17.66 35.76 9.06
C THR A 246 -16.67 34.83 8.38
N VAL A 247 -15.44 34.76 8.91
CA VAL A 247 -14.44 33.75 8.53
C VAL A 247 -14.76 32.47 9.30
N ARG A 248 -15.21 31.42 8.60
CA ARG A 248 -15.47 30.12 9.20
C ARG A 248 -14.21 29.25 9.04
N ILE A 249 -13.38 29.23 10.08
CA ILE A 249 -12.25 28.31 10.19
C ILE A 249 -12.83 26.99 10.72
N THR A 250 -12.99 25.99 9.85
CA THR A 250 -13.27 24.62 10.28
C THR A 250 -11.93 23.94 10.52
N SER A 251 -11.48 23.93 11.78
CA SER A 251 -10.36 23.08 12.17
C SER A 251 -10.86 21.63 12.18
N ASP A 252 -10.28 20.80 11.33
CA ASP A 252 -10.46 19.36 11.40
C ASP A 252 -9.70 18.84 12.63
N PHE A 253 -10.43 18.52 13.69
CA PHE A 253 -9.86 17.99 14.93
C PHE A 253 -9.67 16.47 14.89
N THR A 254 -9.96 15.81 13.76
CA THR A 254 -9.88 14.35 13.63
C THR A 254 -8.45 13.85 13.87
N GLU A 255 -7.46 14.51 13.25
CA GLU A 255 -6.05 14.17 13.43
C GLU A 255 -5.59 14.37 14.89
N LEU A 256 -6.07 15.42 15.56
CA LEU A 256 -5.77 15.64 16.98
C LEU A 256 -6.43 14.58 17.87
N HIS A 257 -7.65 14.17 17.55
CA HIS A 257 -8.36 13.12 18.27
C HIS A 257 -7.65 11.76 18.14
N GLU A 258 -7.21 11.39 16.94
CA GLU A 258 -6.44 10.17 16.71
C GLU A 258 -5.11 10.16 17.48
N GLN A 259 -4.39 11.30 17.49
CA GLN A 259 -3.14 11.44 18.24
C GLN A 259 -3.38 11.33 19.76
N ILE A 260 -4.48 11.90 20.27
CA ILE A 260 -4.87 11.80 21.69
C ILE A 260 -5.20 10.34 22.06
N ASP A 261 -5.97 9.64 21.24
CA ASP A 261 -6.34 8.25 21.49
C ASP A 261 -5.12 7.32 21.43
N TYR A 262 -4.21 7.55 20.47
CA TYR A 262 -2.94 6.85 20.39
C TYR A 262 -2.07 7.08 21.63
N ALA A 263 -2.00 8.31 22.14
CA ALA A 263 -1.28 8.63 23.37
C ALA A 263 -1.89 7.92 24.59
N PHE A 264 -3.23 7.85 24.69
CA PHE A 264 -3.90 7.12 25.77
C PHE A 264 -3.63 5.62 25.74
N GLU A 265 -3.62 5.00 24.56
CA GLU A 265 -3.29 3.57 24.43
C GLU A 265 -1.83 3.28 24.80
N ARG A 266 -0.89 4.15 24.43
CA ARG A 266 0.50 4.05 24.88
C ARG A 266 0.63 4.16 26.40
N LEU A 267 -0.07 5.10 27.03
CA LEU A 267 -0.08 5.26 28.49
C LEU A 267 -0.66 4.03 29.21
N LYS A 268 -1.74 3.42 28.68
CA LYS A 268 -2.30 2.16 29.21
C LYS A 268 -1.29 1.01 29.13
N LYS A 269 -0.62 0.86 27.98
CA LYS A 269 0.43 -0.17 27.79
C LYS A 269 1.60 0.04 28.76
N LEU A 270 2.01 1.30 28.98
CA LEU A 270 3.07 1.66 29.92
C LEU A 270 2.67 1.33 31.37
N LYS A 271 1.45 1.69 31.79
CA LYS A 271 0.91 1.34 33.12
C LYS A 271 0.89 -0.17 33.36
N LYS A 272 0.51 -0.95 32.34
CA LYS A 272 0.50 -2.43 32.40
C LYS A 272 1.92 -2.99 32.55
N LYS A 273 2.91 -2.42 31.85
CA LYS A 273 4.32 -2.83 32.00
C LYS A 273 4.89 -2.44 33.37
N ALA A 274 4.62 -1.22 33.85
CA ALA A 274 5.06 -0.77 35.18
C ALA A 274 4.50 -1.67 36.31
N ARG A 275 3.21 -2.04 36.24
CA ARG A 275 2.59 -2.96 37.20
C ARG A 275 3.26 -4.34 37.23
N LYS A 276 3.71 -4.85 36.08
CA LYS A 276 4.47 -6.12 36.00
C LYS A 276 5.85 -6.02 36.67
N LEU A 277 6.41 -4.81 36.74
CA LEU A 277 7.69 -4.52 37.38
C LEU A 277 7.54 -4.11 38.86
N GLY A 278 6.31 -4.14 39.41
CA GLY A 278 6.05 -3.69 40.78
C GLY A 278 6.10 -2.17 40.97
N ILE A 279 6.06 -1.41 39.87
CA ILE A 279 6.07 0.06 39.86
C ILE A 279 4.63 0.56 39.71
N GLU A 280 4.19 1.40 40.65
CA GLU A 280 2.87 2.04 40.60
C GLU A 280 2.97 3.38 39.87
N LEU A 281 2.23 3.51 38.76
CA LEU A 281 2.12 4.74 37.99
C LEU A 281 0.68 5.26 38.05
N ASP A 282 0.52 6.46 38.61
CA ASP A 282 -0.74 7.19 38.60
C ASP A 282 -0.67 8.40 37.67
N PHE A 283 -1.61 8.42 36.73
CA PHE A 283 -1.81 9.53 35.82
C PHE A 283 -3.05 10.28 36.30
N ALA A 284 -2.86 11.44 36.92
CA ALA A 284 -3.96 12.33 37.25
C ALA A 284 -4.47 12.96 35.95
N LYS A 285 -5.79 12.87 35.72
CA LYS A 285 -6.43 13.64 34.64
C LYS A 285 -6.43 15.10 35.10
N ALA A 286 -5.69 15.97 34.41
CA ALA A 286 -5.83 17.41 34.62
C ALA A 286 -7.28 17.79 34.30
N ALA A 287 -7.96 18.38 35.28
CA ALA A 287 -9.33 18.86 35.16
C ALA A 287 -9.42 20.11 34.28
#